data_AF-A0A7G9SA81-F1
#
_entry.id   AF-A0A7G9SA81-F1
#
_cell.length_a   1.000
_cell.length_b   1.000
_cell.length_c   1.000
_cell.angle_alpha   90.00
_cell.angle_beta   90.00
_cell.angle_gamma   90.00
#
_symmetry.space_group_name_H-M   'P 1'
#
loop_
_entity.id
_entity.type
_entity.pdbx_description
1 polymer ?
#
loop_
_entity_poly.entity_id
_entity_poly.type
_entity_poly.pdbx_seq_one_letter_code
_entity_poly.pdbx_strand_id
1 'polypeptide(L)'
;MRKFVLIAALALGVAACGGEKYPLPAAEAYASLTSVGVPHGARPLSPLHNVSINVEQIPADSSVRWSFSKDGADLGAIIAKVDPDGESASVISTDYVDGTASGDDQNRMEVGLIKGSQRQLIEEGIRAYFEKREFNSDLRKSLEMAAVHANIGGMMQEASASMDRAAKESNERRREAESEVARNPYTASAPTTDLSRFDETSR
;
A
#
# COMPACT_ATOMS: atom_id res chain seq x y z
N MET A 1 -48.15 41.51 19.18
CA MET A 1 -47.52 40.33 18.54
C MET A 1 -46.13 40.74 18.05
N ARG A 2 -45.07 40.41 18.81
CA ARG A 2 -43.68 40.70 18.41
C ARG A 2 -43.02 39.36 18.12
N LYS A 3 -42.69 39.13 16.84
CA LYS A 3 -41.87 38.00 16.38
C LYS A 3 -40.41 38.43 16.52
N PHE A 4 -39.66 37.79 17.41
CA PHE A 4 -38.21 37.90 17.47
C PHE A 4 -37.61 36.65 16.85
N VAL A 5 -36.88 36.86 15.75
CA VAL A 5 -35.96 35.92 15.13
C VAL A 5 -34.72 35.82 16.03
N LEU A 6 -34.32 34.60 16.38
CA LEU A 6 -33.01 34.30 16.95
C LEU A 6 -32.43 33.11 16.21
N ILE A 7 -31.86 33.38 15.03
CA ILE A 7 -30.84 32.54 14.43
C ILE A 7 -29.53 33.03 15.03
N ALA A 8 -29.18 32.50 16.21
CA ALA A 8 -27.91 32.76 16.85
C ALA A 8 -26.89 31.74 16.31
N ALA A 9 -25.99 32.25 15.49
CA ALA A 9 -24.75 31.60 15.11
C ALA A 9 -23.98 31.15 16.37
N LEU A 10 -23.64 29.87 16.42
CA LEU A 10 -22.62 29.34 17.30
C LEU A 10 -21.55 28.70 16.41
N ALA A 11 -20.63 29.56 15.98
CA ALA A 11 -19.28 29.16 15.66
C ALA A 11 -18.50 29.16 16.99
N LEU A 12 -17.98 28.00 17.38
CA LEU A 12 -16.84 27.90 18.30
C LEU A 12 -16.17 26.56 18.04
N GLY A 13 -14.95 26.66 17.50
CA GLY A 13 -14.18 25.56 16.98
C GLY A 13 -13.76 24.57 18.06
N VAL A 14 -13.85 23.30 17.68
CA VAL A 14 -12.88 22.30 18.10
C VAL A 14 -12.16 21.92 16.81
N ALA A 15 -10.87 22.23 16.74
CA ALA A 15 -9.97 21.56 15.83
C ALA A 15 -9.90 20.08 16.28
N ALA A 16 -10.93 19.31 15.93
CA ALA A 16 -10.99 17.88 16.17
C ALA A 16 -10.27 17.20 15.00
N CYS A 17 -9.24 16.41 15.33
CA CYS A 17 -8.45 15.64 14.38
C CYS A 17 -9.34 14.89 13.38
N GLY A 18 -9.24 15.27 12.09
CA GLY A 18 -9.31 14.35 10.95
C GLY A 18 -10.58 13.53 10.72
N GLY A 19 -11.75 13.95 11.21
CA GLY A 19 -13.02 13.22 10.99
C GLY A 19 -14.04 14.00 10.16
N GLU A 20 -14.95 13.28 9.51
CA GLU A 20 -16.05 13.82 8.73
C GLU A 20 -17.32 13.89 9.57
N LYS A 21 -17.99 15.05 9.59
CA LYS A 21 -19.17 15.29 10.42
C LYS A 21 -20.45 14.93 9.66
N TYR A 22 -21.34 14.19 10.33
CA TYR A 22 -22.63 13.80 9.78
C TYR A 22 -23.77 14.28 10.69
N PRO A 23 -24.90 14.75 10.10
CA PRO A 23 -26.04 15.27 10.85
C PRO A 23 -26.96 14.14 11.34
N LEU A 24 -26.38 13.16 12.03
CA LEU A 24 -27.13 12.09 12.68
C LEU A 24 -26.49 11.67 14.02
N PRO A 25 -27.30 11.19 14.98
CA PRO A 25 -26.80 10.73 16.27
C PRO A 25 -25.78 9.59 16.14
N ALA A 26 -24.81 9.52 17.06
CA ALA A 26 -23.74 8.52 17.03
C ALA A 26 -24.23 7.06 16.94
N ALA A 27 -25.34 6.72 17.60
CA ALA A 27 -25.91 5.37 17.53
C ALA A 27 -26.41 5.03 16.11
N GLU A 28 -27.09 5.96 15.45
CA GLU A 28 -27.54 5.80 14.06
C GLU A 28 -26.36 5.77 13.08
N ALA A 29 -25.31 6.53 13.37
CA ALA A 29 -24.10 6.57 12.55
C ALA A 29 -23.33 5.27 12.67
N TYR A 30 -23.20 4.72 13.86
CA TYR A 30 -22.60 3.41 14.06
C TYR A 30 -23.41 2.30 13.37
N ALA A 31 -24.73 2.30 13.49
CA ALA A 31 -25.59 1.36 12.78
C ALA A 31 -25.46 1.49 11.24
N SER A 32 -25.31 2.71 10.73
CA SER A 32 -25.06 2.98 9.31
C SER A 32 -23.68 2.49 8.87
N LEU A 33 -22.65 2.77 9.66
CA LEU A 33 -21.27 2.38 9.40
C LEU A 33 -21.10 0.86 9.36
N THR A 34 -21.72 0.14 10.30
CA THR A 34 -21.70 -1.34 10.33
C THR A 34 -22.39 -1.98 9.12
N SER A 35 -23.31 -1.26 8.47
CA SER A 35 -24.01 -1.70 7.26
C SER A 35 -23.17 -1.53 5.99
N VAL A 36 -22.07 -0.77 6.03
CA VAL A 36 -21.20 -0.52 4.87
C VAL A 36 -20.48 -1.80 4.41
N GLY A 37 -20.12 -2.68 5.35
CA GLY A 37 -19.39 -3.92 5.05
C GLY A 37 -18.08 -3.65 4.31
N VAL A 38 -17.78 -4.43 3.26
CA VAL A 38 -16.75 -4.05 2.26
C VAL A 38 -17.46 -3.37 1.10
N PRO A 39 -17.36 -2.04 0.93
CA PRO A 39 -17.98 -1.36 -0.20
C PRO A 39 -17.57 -2.02 -1.51
N HIS A 40 -18.51 -2.22 -2.45
CA HIS A 40 -18.19 -2.83 -3.75
C HIS A 40 -17.05 -2.12 -4.48
N GLY A 41 -17.00 -0.78 -4.37
CA GLY A 41 -15.93 0.06 -4.91
C GLY A 41 -14.61 0.03 -4.14
N ALA A 42 -14.59 -0.56 -2.93
CA ALA A 42 -13.43 -0.67 -2.05
C ALA A 42 -12.88 -2.10 -1.95
N ARG A 43 -13.19 -2.98 -2.91
CA ARG A 43 -12.45 -4.25 -3.05
C ARG A 43 -10.96 -3.98 -3.28
N PRO A 44 -10.05 -4.89 -2.87
CA PRO A 44 -8.62 -4.73 -3.08
C PRO A 44 -8.28 -4.26 -4.50
N LEU A 45 -7.34 -3.33 -4.60
CA LEU A 45 -6.72 -2.92 -5.87
C LEU A 45 -5.99 -4.12 -6.50
N SER A 46 -5.75 -4.11 -7.81
CA SER A 46 -5.14 -5.27 -8.50
C SER A 46 -3.79 -5.70 -7.93
N PRO A 47 -2.88 -4.79 -7.52
CA PRO A 47 -1.64 -5.20 -6.84
C PRO A 47 -1.87 -5.89 -5.49
N LEU A 48 -3.06 -5.74 -4.89
CA LEU A 48 -3.48 -6.34 -3.62
C LEU A 48 -4.42 -7.55 -3.80
N HIS A 49 -4.50 -8.15 -5.00
CA HIS A 49 -5.48 -9.21 -5.30
C HIS A 49 -5.39 -10.46 -4.40
N ASN A 50 -4.24 -10.72 -3.79
CA ASN A 50 -4.02 -11.82 -2.85
C ASN A 50 -4.23 -11.42 -1.38
N VAL A 51 -4.59 -10.16 -1.12
CA VAL A 51 -4.86 -9.66 0.23
C VAL A 51 -6.34 -9.90 0.56
N SER A 52 -6.56 -10.64 1.65
CA SER A 52 -7.88 -10.89 2.21
C SER A 52 -8.29 -9.73 3.12
N ILE A 53 -9.56 -9.30 3.01
CA ILE A 53 -10.16 -8.30 3.89
C ILE A 53 -11.17 -8.99 4.81
N ASN A 54 -10.98 -8.88 6.12
CA ASN A 54 -11.97 -9.27 7.11
C ASN A 54 -12.60 -8.03 7.75
N VAL A 55 -13.93 -8.02 7.91
CA VAL A 55 -14.65 -6.90 8.53
C VAL A 55 -15.18 -7.33 9.89
N GLU A 56 -14.82 -6.57 10.91
CA GLU A 56 -15.24 -6.78 12.29
C GLU A 56 -15.93 -5.53 12.82
N GLN A 57 -17.04 -5.71 13.52
CA GLN A 57 -17.73 -4.63 14.23
C GLN A 57 -17.27 -4.65 15.68
N ILE A 58 -16.95 -3.49 16.25
CA ILE A 58 -16.47 -3.33 17.62
C ILE A 58 -17.45 -2.41 18.37
N PRO A 59 -18.54 -2.96 18.94
CA PRO A 59 -19.59 -2.17 19.57
C PRO A 59 -19.11 -1.34 20.76
N ALA A 60 -18.14 -1.86 21.53
CA ALA A 60 -17.59 -1.18 22.70
C ALA A 60 -16.99 0.19 22.34
N ASP A 61 -16.40 0.31 21.15
CA ASP A 61 -15.72 1.51 20.68
C ASP A 61 -16.50 2.24 19.57
N SER A 62 -17.72 1.79 19.24
CA SER A 62 -18.52 2.30 18.12
C SER A 62 -17.70 2.38 16.82
N SER A 63 -16.95 1.32 16.53
CA SER A 63 -16.04 1.27 15.38
C SER A 63 -16.22 0.04 14.49
N VAL A 64 -15.78 0.17 13.25
CA VAL A 64 -15.70 -0.93 12.28
C VAL A 64 -14.26 -1.07 11.84
N ARG A 65 -13.75 -2.31 11.87
CA ARG A 65 -12.37 -2.66 11.55
C ARG A 65 -12.32 -3.48 10.27
N TRP A 66 -11.56 -3.03 9.29
CA TRP A 66 -11.17 -3.79 8.10
C TRP A 66 -9.75 -4.28 8.28
N SER A 67 -9.56 -5.56 8.57
CA SER A 67 -8.25 -6.19 8.74
C SER A 67 -7.77 -6.78 7.42
N PHE A 68 -6.50 -6.55 7.09
CA PHE A 68 -5.87 -6.98 5.85
C PHE A 68 -4.84 -8.06 6.14
N SER A 69 -4.96 -9.20 5.46
CA SER A 69 -4.03 -10.32 5.65
C SER A 69 -3.67 -10.99 4.34
N LYS A 70 -2.47 -11.56 4.28
CA LYS A 70 -1.99 -12.33 3.13
C LYS A 70 -1.20 -13.52 3.64
N ASP A 71 -1.57 -14.73 3.22
CA ASP A 71 -0.90 -15.98 3.61
C ASP A 71 -0.73 -16.15 5.14
N GLY A 72 -1.70 -15.65 5.91
CA GLY A 72 -1.68 -15.66 7.38
C GLY A 72 -0.87 -14.53 8.03
N ALA A 73 -0.18 -13.69 7.25
CA ALA A 73 0.50 -12.50 7.73
C ALA A 73 -0.49 -11.33 7.87
N ASP A 74 -0.48 -10.66 9.02
CA ASP A 74 -1.30 -9.48 9.31
C ASP A 74 -0.64 -8.21 8.76
N LEU A 75 -1.19 -7.68 7.68
CA LEU A 75 -0.67 -6.46 7.05
C LEU A 75 -1.11 -5.19 7.81
N GLY A 76 -2.18 -5.28 8.60
CA GLY A 76 -2.71 -4.17 9.40
C GLY A 76 -4.21 -4.03 9.26
N ALA A 77 -4.75 -2.93 9.78
CA ALA A 77 -6.17 -2.67 9.75
C ALA A 77 -6.49 -1.20 9.52
N ILE A 78 -7.64 -0.95 8.88
CA ILE A 78 -8.27 0.36 8.84
C ILE A 78 -9.43 0.33 9.84
N ILE A 79 -9.52 1.34 10.71
CA ILE A 79 -10.57 1.44 11.71
C ILE A 79 -11.33 2.74 11.45
N ALA A 80 -12.63 2.64 11.21
CA ALA A 80 -13.52 3.79 11.22
C ALA A 80 -14.24 3.85 12.57
N LYS A 81 -14.14 4.98 13.27
CA LYS A 81 -14.72 5.18 14.59
C LYS A 81 -15.77 6.29 14.54
N VAL A 82 -16.89 6.08 15.22
CA VAL A 82 -17.94 7.08 15.39
C VAL A 82 -17.82 7.72 16.76
N ASP A 83 -17.59 9.02 16.78
CA ASP A 83 -17.63 9.84 17.99
C ASP A 83 -18.86 10.76 17.99
N PRO A 84 -19.56 10.94 19.12
CA PRO A 84 -20.69 11.87 19.21
C PRO A 84 -20.22 13.32 19.11
N ASP A 85 -20.97 14.15 18.38
CA ASP A 85 -20.78 15.60 18.31
C ASP A 85 -22.11 16.29 18.67
N GLY A 86 -22.44 16.22 19.97
CA GLY A 86 -23.75 16.59 20.49
C GLY A 86 -24.78 15.47 20.35
N GLU A 87 -26.07 15.83 20.51
CA GLU A 87 -27.17 14.85 20.52
C GLU A 87 -27.61 14.42 19.11
N SER A 88 -27.41 15.28 18.11
CA SER A 88 -27.94 15.11 16.76
C SER A 88 -26.90 15.01 15.66
N ALA A 89 -25.61 14.99 16.01
CA ALA A 89 -24.53 14.84 15.06
C ALA A 89 -23.44 13.89 15.58
N SER A 90 -22.63 13.44 14.65
CA SER A 90 -21.51 12.53 14.90
C SER A 90 -20.35 12.87 13.97
N VAL A 91 -19.16 12.45 14.36
CA VAL A 91 -17.94 12.53 13.58
C VAL A 91 -17.45 11.12 13.32
N ILE A 92 -17.13 10.83 12.06
CA ILE A 92 -16.50 9.57 11.68
C ILE A 92 -15.05 9.84 11.34
N SER A 93 -14.14 9.31 12.16
CA SER A 93 -12.71 9.31 11.89
C SER A 93 -12.30 7.97 11.31
N THR A 94 -11.26 7.97 10.48
CA THR A 94 -10.67 6.75 9.93
C THR A 94 -9.17 6.76 10.22
N ASP A 95 -8.66 5.66 10.75
CA ASP A 95 -7.25 5.50 11.09
C ASP A 95 -6.70 4.19 10.55
N TYR A 96 -5.38 4.14 10.42
CA TYR A 96 -4.66 2.92 10.08
C TYR A 96 -3.89 2.42 11.29
N VAL A 97 -3.99 1.12 11.56
CA VAL A 97 -3.24 0.42 12.60
C VAL A 97 -2.28 -0.56 11.93
N ASP A 98 -0.99 -0.45 12.27
CA ASP A 98 0.05 -1.35 11.78
C ASP A 98 -0.20 -2.79 12.22
N GLY A 99 -0.05 -3.72 11.28
CA GLY A 99 -0.09 -5.15 11.54
C GLY A 99 1.25 -5.71 11.98
N THR A 100 1.31 -7.01 12.22
CA THR A 100 2.54 -7.70 12.66
C THR A 100 3.42 -8.21 11.53
N ALA A 101 2.97 -8.11 10.27
CA ALA A 101 3.75 -8.51 9.10
C ALA A 101 5.00 -7.64 9.00
N SER A 102 6.11 -8.16 9.53
CA SER A 102 7.44 -7.74 9.16
C SER A 102 7.86 -8.60 7.97
N GLY A 103 8.30 -7.96 6.89
CA GLY A 103 8.57 -8.71 5.67
C GLY A 103 9.27 -7.90 4.61
N ASP A 104 9.66 -8.64 3.58
CA ASP A 104 10.28 -8.24 2.33
C ASP A 104 9.69 -6.97 1.68
N ASP A 105 10.33 -6.52 0.61
CA ASP A 105 9.93 -5.31 -0.10
C ASP A 105 8.49 -5.38 -0.62
N GLN A 106 7.96 -6.59 -0.88
CA GLN A 106 6.59 -6.81 -1.30
C GLN A 106 5.58 -6.50 -0.19
N ASN A 107 5.76 -7.04 1.02
CA ASN A 107 4.87 -6.74 2.14
C ASN A 107 4.88 -5.24 2.48
N ARG A 108 6.05 -4.59 2.40
CA ARG A 108 6.16 -3.13 2.60
C ARG A 108 5.39 -2.33 1.55
N MET A 109 5.47 -2.72 0.29
CA MET A 109 4.67 -2.12 -0.78
C MET A 109 3.17 -2.32 -0.53
N GLU A 110 2.73 -3.53 -0.19
CA GLU A 110 1.32 -3.85 0.06
C GLU A 110 0.77 -3.03 1.23
N VAL A 111 1.50 -2.95 2.35
CA VAL A 111 1.17 -2.07 3.49
C VAL A 111 1.07 -0.60 3.05
N GLY A 112 2.00 -0.13 2.22
CA GLY A 112 1.96 1.23 1.67
C GLY A 112 0.69 1.50 0.84
N LEU A 113 0.30 0.55 -0.01
CA LEU A 113 -0.93 0.64 -0.81
C LEU A 113 -2.18 0.58 0.06
N ILE A 114 -2.18 -0.20 1.14
CA ILE A 114 -3.30 -0.26 2.08
C ILE A 114 -3.45 1.09 2.80
N LYS A 115 -2.35 1.59 3.38
CA LYS A 115 -2.31 2.89 4.09
C LYS A 115 -2.75 4.06 3.22
N GLY A 116 -2.28 4.10 1.98
CA GLY A 116 -2.53 5.21 1.05
C GLY A 116 -3.83 5.06 0.29
N SER A 117 -3.91 4.04 -0.57
CA SER A 117 -4.96 3.94 -1.59
C SER A 117 -6.19 3.20 -1.08
N GLN A 118 -6.02 2.05 -0.42
CA GLN A 118 -7.15 1.25 0.06
C GLN A 118 -7.96 1.98 1.13
N ARG A 119 -7.26 2.72 2.01
CA ARG A 119 -7.88 3.62 2.99
C ARG A 119 -8.78 4.66 2.33
N GLN A 120 -8.31 5.34 1.30
CA GLN A 120 -9.13 6.33 0.57
C GLN A 120 -10.37 5.70 -0.08
N LEU A 121 -10.29 4.47 -0.58
CA LEU A 121 -11.46 3.77 -1.12
C LEU A 121 -12.48 3.42 -0.04
N ILE A 122 -12.03 3.04 1.15
CA ILE A 122 -12.92 2.76 2.29
C ILE A 122 -13.58 4.06 2.77
N GLU A 123 -12.80 5.14 2.94
CA GLU A 123 -13.32 6.47 3.29
C GLU A 123 -14.37 6.95 2.28
N GLU A 124 -14.10 6.78 0.98
CA GLU A 124 -15.05 7.10 -0.09
C GLU A 124 -16.31 6.22 -0.03
N GLY A 125 -16.16 4.93 0.29
CA GLY A 125 -17.30 4.02 0.46
C GLY A 125 -18.19 4.41 1.64
N ILE A 126 -17.59 4.82 2.76
CA ILE A 126 -18.29 5.36 3.93
C ILE A 126 -19.02 6.65 3.52
N ARG A 127 -18.32 7.63 2.93
CA ARG A 127 -18.92 8.89 2.51
C ARG A 127 -20.07 8.68 1.53
N ALA A 128 -19.87 7.88 0.49
CA ALA A 128 -20.90 7.62 -0.51
C ALA A 128 -22.16 7.02 0.11
N TYR A 129 -22.00 6.09 1.06
CA TYR A 129 -23.12 5.48 1.78
C TYR A 129 -23.89 6.51 2.62
N PHE A 130 -23.19 7.32 3.41
CA PHE A 130 -23.81 8.32 4.29
C PHE A 130 -24.46 9.47 3.51
N GLU A 131 -23.85 9.89 2.40
CA GLU A 131 -24.37 10.94 1.52
C GLU A 131 -25.43 10.42 0.53
N LYS A 132 -25.73 9.11 0.55
CA LYS A 132 -26.68 8.44 -0.37
C LYS A 132 -26.37 8.71 -1.84
N ARG A 133 -25.09 8.74 -2.20
CA ARG A 133 -24.61 8.93 -3.57
C ARG A 133 -23.90 7.69 -4.07
N GLU A 134 -23.66 7.65 -5.37
CA GLU A 134 -22.84 6.60 -5.96
C GLU A 134 -21.38 6.75 -5.53
N PHE A 135 -20.70 5.61 -5.45
CA PHE A 135 -19.27 5.52 -5.23
C PHE A 135 -18.51 6.19 -6.38
N ASN A 136 -17.51 7.02 -6.06
CA ASN A 136 -16.70 7.69 -7.07
C ASN A 136 -15.81 6.68 -7.81
N SER A 137 -16.29 6.18 -8.95
CA SER A 137 -15.57 5.21 -9.76
C SER A 137 -14.27 5.75 -10.34
N ASP A 138 -14.16 7.06 -10.55
CA ASP A 138 -12.96 7.69 -11.10
C ASP A 138 -11.85 7.79 -10.04
N LEU A 139 -12.20 7.94 -8.75
CA LEU A 139 -11.25 7.79 -7.66
C LEU A 139 -10.66 6.37 -7.64
N ARG A 140 -11.49 5.33 -7.81
CA ARG A 140 -10.97 3.96 -7.89
C ARG A 140 -10.02 3.79 -9.06
N LYS A 141 -10.39 4.26 -10.25
CA LYS A 141 -9.51 4.16 -11.43
C LYS A 141 -8.20 4.91 -11.23
N SER A 142 -8.21 6.10 -10.64
CA SER A 142 -6.99 6.88 -10.41
C SER A 142 -6.06 6.20 -9.40
N LEU A 143 -6.62 5.65 -8.31
CA LEU A 143 -5.87 4.91 -7.31
C LEU A 143 -5.35 3.57 -7.84
N GLU A 144 -6.11 2.89 -8.69
CA GLU A 144 -5.68 1.68 -9.40
C GLU A 144 -4.46 1.98 -10.29
N MET A 145 -4.52 3.03 -11.10
CA MET A 145 -3.40 3.44 -11.95
C MET A 145 -2.18 3.85 -11.13
N ALA A 146 -2.37 4.58 -10.03
CA ALA A 146 -1.29 4.97 -9.13
C ALA A 146 -0.64 3.74 -8.47
N ALA A 147 -1.45 2.76 -8.04
CA ALA A 147 -0.96 1.53 -7.43
C ALA A 147 -0.18 0.67 -8.43
N VAL A 148 -0.66 0.56 -9.67
CA VAL A 148 0.05 -0.15 -10.75
C VAL A 148 1.37 0.53 -11.07
N HIS A 149 1.39 1.87 -11.18
CA HIS A 149 2.64 2.62 -11.41
C HIS A 149 3.64 2.47 -10.25
N ALA A 150 3.18 2.50 -9.00
CA ALA A 150 4.04 2.28 -7.84
C ALA A 150 4.66 0.87 -7.87
N ASN A 151 3.86 -0.15 -8.20
CA ASN A 151 4.35 -1.53 -8.34
C ASN A 151 5.41 -1.66 -9.45
N ILE A 152 5.15 -1.08 -10.64
CA ILE A 152 6.14 -1.08 -11.74
C ILE A 152 7.42 -0.35 -11.35
N GLY A 153 7.31 0.81 -10.67
CA GLY A 153 8.46 1.56 -10.19
C GLY A 153 9.31 0.76 -9.21
N GLY A 154 8.67 0.03 -8.29
CA GLY A 154 9.35 -0.89 -7.37
C GLY A 154 10.09 -2.01 -8.11
N MET A 155 9.44 -2.65 -9.08
CA MET A 155 10.08 -3.69 -9.91
C MET A 155 11.29 -3.16 -10.69
N MET A 156 11.22 -1.95 -11.23
CA MET A 156 12.35 -1.33 -11.95
C MET A 156 13.53 -1.03 -11.01
N GLN A 157 13.25 -0.56 -9.80
CA GLN A 157 14.29 -0.31 -8.79
C GLN A 157 14.96 -1.62 -8.36
N GLU A 158 14.18 -2.69 -8.16
CA GLU A 158 14.71 -4.00 -7.81
C GLU A 158 15.55 -4.60 -8.95
N ALA A 159 15.08 -4.49 -10.20
CA ALA A 159 15.85 -4.89 -11.38
C ALA A 159 17.17 -4.12 -11.48
N SER A 160 17.14 -2.79 -11.27
CA SER A 160 18.35 -1.96 -11.26
C SER A 160 19.32 -2.38 -10.15
N ALA A 161 18.81 -2.59 -8.93
CA ALA A 161 19.64 -3.03 -7.80
C ALA A 161 20.20 -4.44 -8.02
N SER A 162 19.47 -5.32 -8.71
CA SER A 162 19.95 -6.64 -9.11
C SER A 162 21.05 -6.54 -10.16
N MET A 163 20.89 -5.68 -11.17
CA MET A 163 21.91 -5.44 -12.18
C MET A 163 23.19 -4.84 -11.58
N ASP A 164 23.06 -3.88 -10.66
CA ASP A 164 24.20 -3.28 -9.96
C ASP A 164 24.93 -4.30 -9.09
N ARG A 165 24.20 -5.19 -8.41
CA ARG A 165 24.78 -6.31 -7.66
C ARG A 165 25.52 -7.28 -8.59
N ALA A 166 24.90 -7.69 -9.69
CA ALA A 166 25.53 -8.57 -10.67
C ALA A 166 26.77 -7.92 -11.32
N ALA A 167 26.73 -6.63 -11.61
CA ALA A 167 27.87 -5.88 -12.14
C ALA A 167 29.01 -5.77 -11.13
N LYS A 168 28.71 -5.56 -9.84
CA LYS A 168 29.71 -5.58 -8.76
C LYS A 168 30.34 -6.96 -8.60
N GLU A 169 29.54 -8.01 -8.50
CA GLU A 169 30.04 -9.39 -8.41
C GLU A 169 30.88 -9.77 -9.63
N SER A 170 30.45 -9.40 -10.85
CA SER A 170 31.22 -9.67 -12.06
C SER A 170 32.57 -8.95 -12.05
N ASN A 171 32.62 -7.71 -11.56
CA ASN A 171 33.87 -6.95 -11.45
C ASN A 171 34.78 -7.51 -10.36
N GLU A 172 34.22 -7.98 -9.24
CA GLU A 172 34.97 -8.65 -8.17
C GLU A 172 35.58 -9.96 -8.66
N ARG A 173 34.79 -10.84 -9.31
CA ARG A 173 35.31 -12.08 -9.93
C ARG A 173 36.39 -11.79 -10.97
N ARG A 174 36.25 -10.72 -11.75
CA ARG A 174 37.28 -10.31 -12.72
C ARG A 174 38.57 -9.87 -12.01
N ARG A 175 38.45 -9.08 -10.94
CA ARG A 175 39.61 -8.65 -10.13
C ARG A 175 40.28 -9.82 -9.41
N GLU A 176 39.51 -10.77 -8.92
CA GLU A 176 40.02 -12.00 -8.31
C GLU A 176 40.80 -12.82 -9.35
N ALA A 177 40.22 -13.07 -10.52
CA ALA A 177 40.89 -13.75 -11.64
C ALA A 177 42.17 -13.01 -12.09
N GLU A 178 42.13 -11.68 -12.22
CA GLU A 178 43.30 -10.85 -12.56
C GLU A 178 44.38 -10.92 -11.45
N SER A 179 43.98 -10.95 -10.18
CA SER A 179 44.90 -11.06 -9.05
C SER A 179 45.52 -12.45 -8.88
N GLU A 180 44.80 -13.50 -9.26
CA GLU A 180 45.27 -14.89 -9.24
C GLU A 180 46.34 -15.12 -10.32
N VAL A 181 46.13 -14.57 -11.52
CA VAL A 181 47.13 -14.53 -12.60
C VAL A 181 48.39 -13.75 -12.16
N ALA A 182 48.23 -12.64 -11.44
CA ALA A 182 49.37 -11.83 -10.97
C ALA A 182 50.18 -12.52 -9.85
N ARG A 183 49.55 -13.37 -9.01
CA ARG A 183 50.22 -14.11 -7.92
C ARG A 183 50.93 -15.38 -8.38
N ASN A 184 50.54 -15.95 -9.53
CA ASN A 184 51.18 -17.13 -10.08
C ASN A 184 51.42 -16.97 -11.60
N PRO A 185 52.51 -16.32 -12.03
CA PRO A 185 52.76 -16.03 -13.44
C PRO A 185 52.94 -17.27 -14.33
N TYR A 186 53.01 -18.48 -13.75
CA TYR A 186 53.12 -19.75 -14.47
C TYR A 186 51.79 -20.34 -14.95
N THR A 187 50.63 -19.80 -14.53
CA THR A 187 49.31 -20.25 -15.03
C THR A 187 48.78 -19.40 -16.19
N ALA A 188 49.49 -18.34 -16.58
CA ALA A 188 49.28 -17.66 -17.85
C ALA A 188 49.77 -18.60 -18.98
N SER A 189 48.92 -19.56 -19.35
CA SER A 189 49.14 -20.41 -20.51
C SER A 189 49.36 -19.49 -21.73
N ALA A 190 50.59 -19.43 -22.20
CA ALA A 190 50.93 -18.84 -23.48
C ALA A 190 49.98 -19.40 -24.54
N PRO A 191 49.55 -18.60 -25.55
CA PRO A 191 48.81 -19.17 -26.67
C PRO A 191 49.67 -20.26 -27.29
N THR A 192 49.25 -21.53 -27.16
CA THR A 192 49.83 -22.62 -27.93
C THR A 192 49.37 -22.43 -29.36
N THR A 193 50.03 -21.52 -30.07
CA THR A 193 50.00 -21.48 -31.53
C THR A 193 50.69 -22.75 -31.99
N ASP A 194 49.90 -23.81 -32.13
CA ASP A 194 50.35 -25.09 -32.68
C ASP A 194 50.65 -24.90 -34.17
N LEU A 195 51.92 -24.60 -34.47
CA LEU A 195 52.44 -24.48 -35.83
C LEU A 195 52.79 -25.85 -36.45
N SER A 196 52.48 -26.97 -35.79
CA SER A 196 52.83 -28.31 -36.26
C SER A 196 52.01 -28.76 -37.49
N ARG A 197 51.01 -27.98 -37.93
CA ARG A 197 50.15 -28.32 -39.07
C ARG A 197 50.62 -27.79 -40.43
N PHE A 198 51.79 -27.15 -40.53
CA PHE A 198 52.24 -26.54 -41.78
C PHE A 198 53.42 -27.23 -42.49
N ASP A 199 53.88 -28.40 -42.03
CA ASP A 199 55.09 -29.03 -42.57
C ASP A 199 54.88 -30.39 -43.26
N GLU A 200 53.72 -30.60 -43.90
CA GLU A 200 53.52 -31.73 -44.82
C GLU A 200 52.77 -31.30 -46.09
N THR A 201 53.44 -30.54 -46.96
CA THR A 201 53.26 -30.68 -48.43
C THR A 201 54.42 -30.00 -49.15
N SER A 202 55.52 -30.73 -49.31
CA SER A 202 56.50 -30.50 -50.38
C SER A 202 56.78 -31.84 -51.04
N ARG A 203 56.00 -32.16 -52.08
CA ARG A 203 56.39 -32.94 -53.26
C ARG A 203 55.53 -32.54 -54.44
#